data_AF-A0A662YLW1-F1
#
_entry.id   AF-A0A662YLW1-F1
#
_cell.length_a   1.000
_cell.length_b   1.000
_cell.length_c   1.000
_cell.angle_alpha   90.00
_cell.angle_beta   90.00
_cell.angle_gamma   90.00
#
_symmetry.space_group_name_H-M   'P 1'
#
loop_
_entity.id
_entity.type
_entity.pdbx_description
1 polymer ?
#
loop_
_entity_poly.entity_id
_entity_poly.type
_entity_poly.pdbx_seq_one_letter_code
_entity_poly.pdbx_strand_id
1 'polypeptide(L)'
;MDWTFLALVVLGVFSIVSGKICDTEAMAGLAFQCLKDSAELYDARLNEHVQHALGAVKAELVKAQDEKGLIGNVFSTPLAVQALLAMNSAASQCSTAVETLVTEMSLGTFHNPMAISQLLPVLHQKTYLDISKMDCTGEDDSLVLEPRPPAGDLPPEKVMVRVVVKSSEVGPAIYKGRVRVPKGSSLHDALKEMQRQKPQEFTFETVASLWGPYLTTVLGVMTQQANQTYWQLIKSPDTPLIEGEDKKGKRV
;
A
#
# COMPACT_ATOMS: atom_id res chain seq x y z
N MET A 1 -11.03 -21.81 21.43
CA MET A 1 -10.52 -20.44 21.18
C MET A 1 -11.35 -19.87 20.04
N ASP A 2 -12.17 -18.87 20.35
CA ASP A 2 -13.16 -18.30 19.45
C ASP A 2 -12.45 -17.34 18.47
N TRP A 3 -12.21 -17.78 17.23
CA TRP A 3 -11.55 -16.98 16.19
C TRP A 3 -12.52 -15.93 15.63
N THR A 4 -12.91 -14.96 16.45
CA THR A 4 -13.66 -13.78 16.01
C THR A 4 -12.70 -12.74 15.47
N PHE A 5 -12.50 -12.71 14.15
CA PHE A 5 -11.82 -11.59 13.50
C PHE A 5 -12.78 -10.41 13.42
N LEU A 6 -12.35 -9.24 13.89
CA LEU A 6 -13.12 -8.00 13.85
C LEU A 6 -12.47 -7.01 12.89
N ALA A 7 -13.16 -6.75 11.78
CA ALA A 7 -12.84 -5.69 10.83
C ALA A 7 -13.74 -4.48 11.11
N LEU A 8 -13.13 -3.30 11.17
CA LEU A 8 -13.81 -2.02 11.26
C LEU A 8 -13.60 -1.26 9.96
N VAL A 9 -14.69 -0.71 9.42
CA VAL A 9 -14.69 0.19 8.26
C VAL A 9 -15.16 1.55 8.77
N VAL A 10 -14.30 2.57 8.68
CA VAL A 10 -14.55 3.88 9.28
C VAL A 10 -14.45 4.96 8.22
N LEU A 11 -15.44 5.84 8.13
CA LEU A 11 -15.32 7.03 7.30
C LEU A 11 -14.37 8.01 7.98
N GLY A 12 -13.20 8.20 7.39
CA GLY A 12 -12.17 9.12 7.84
C GLY A 12 -12.12 10.38 6.97
N VAL A 13 -11.54 11.44 7.51
CA VAL A 13 -11.13 12.63 6.76
C VAL A 13 -9.62 12.54 6.59
N PHE A 14 -9.13 12.66 5.37
CA PHE A 14 -7.71 12.72 5.10
C PHE A 14 -7.17 14.05 5.62
N SER A 15 -6.10 13.97 6.41
CA SER A 15 -5.35 15.12 6.86
C SER A 15 -3.88 14.77 6.79
N ILE A 16 -3.09 15.67 6.21
CA ILE A 16 -1.62 15.56 6.17
C ILE A 16 -1.03 15.72 7.59
N VAL A 17 -1.85 16.15 8.55
CA VAL A 17 -1.45 16.35 9.93
C VAL A 17 -1.49 14.99 10.66
N SER A 18 -0.34 14.33 10.74
CA SER A 18 0.01 13.26 11.71
C SER A 18 0.25 11.83 11.18
N GLY A 19 0.57 11.63 9.90
CA GLY A 19 1.17 10.38 9.40
C GLY A 19 2.37 10.67 8.51
N LYS A 20 3.52 10.01 8.72
CA LYS A 20 4.68 10.11 7.82
C LYS A 20 4.32 9.49 6.47
N ILE A 21 3.96 10.28 5.46
CA ILE A 21 3.55 9.81 4.13
C ILE A 21 4.79 9.59 3.27
N CYS A 22 5.55 8.55 3.61
CA CYS A 22 6.85 8.25 2.98
C CYS A 22 6.73 8.06 1.46
N ASP A 23 5.61 7.50 0.96
CA ASP A 23 5.37 7.34 -0.48
C ASP A 23 5.36 8.68 -1.21
N THR A 24 4.70 9.69 -0.63
CA THR A 24 4.60 11.03 -1.24
C THR A 24 5.94 11.75 -1.18
N GLU A 25 6.63 11.68 -0.04
CA GLU A 25 7.97 12.26 0.12
C GLU A 25 8.97 11.61 -0.84
N ALA A 26 8.94 10.29 -0.99
CA ALA A 26 9.80 9.56 -1.91
C ALA A 26 9.57 9.96 -3.37
N MET A 27 8.30 10.01 -3.81
CA MET A 27 7.96 10.44 -5.16
C MET A 27 8.34 11.91 -5.42
N ALA A 28 8.14 12.79 -4.43
CA ALA A 28 8.60 14.17 -4.51
C ALA A 28 10.14 14.25 -4.60
N GLY A 29 10.87 13.45 -3.82
CA GLY A 29 12.32 13.35 -3.87
C GLY A 29 12.85 12.93 -5.24
N LEU A 30 12.24 11.91 -5.85
CA LEU A 30 12.56 11.48 -7.22
C LEU A 30 12.32 12.63 -8.22
N ALA A 31 11.18 13.32 -8.14
CA ALA A 31 10.85 14.44 -9.02
C ALA A 31 11.83 15.61 -8.86
N PHE A 32 12.13 16.02 -7.62
CA PHE A 32 13.10 17.08 -7.36
C PHE A 32 14.51 16.70 -7.81
N GLN A 33 14.89 15.43 -7.68
CA GLN A 33 16.19 14.97 -8.14
C GLN A 33 16.28 15.04 -9.68
N CYS A 34 15.21 14.67 -10.38
CA CYS A 34 15.11 14.86 -11.83
C CYS A 34 15.27 16.33 -12.25
N LEU A 35 14.62 17.25 -11.53
CA LEU A 35 14.76 18.70 -11.78
C LEU A 35 16.19 19.18 -11.52
N LYS A 36 16.83 18.70 -10.45
CA LYS A 36 18.22 19.02 -10.12
C LYS A 36 19.18 18.53 -11.21
N ASP A 37 18.94 17.34 -11.76
CA ASP A 37 19.77 16.79 -12.86
C ASP A 37 19.60 17.59 -14.17
N SER A 38 18.54 18.41 -14.26
CA SER A 38 18.24 19.31 -15.38
C SER A 38 18.44 20.79 -15.02
N ALA A 39 19.31 21.10 -14.05
CA ALA A 39 19.46 22.44 -13.46
C ALA A 39 19.77 23.56 -14.48
N GLU A 40 20.35 23.23 -15.63
CA GLU A 40 20.67 24.19 -16.70
C GLU A 40 19.41 24.80 -17.36
N LEU A 41 18.24 24.16 -17.20
CA LEU A 41 16.98 24.62 -17.79
C LEU A 41 16.27 25.70 -16.95
N TYR A 42 16.78 26.01 -15.76
CA TYR A 42 16.09 26.84 -14.76
C TYR A 42 16.99 27.91 -14.14
N ASP A 43 16.36 28.93 -13.54
CA ASP A 43 17.10 30.01 -12.87
C ASP A 43 17.78 29.54 -11.57
N ALA A 44 18.78 30.30 -11.12
CA ALA A 44 19.55 29.98 -9.92
C ALA A 44 18.70 29.89 -8.64
N ARG A 45 17.61 30.66 -8.56
CA ARG A 45 16.73 30.70 -7.40
C ARG A 45 15.90 29.41 -7.32
N LEU A 46 15.36 28.92 -8.44
CA LEU A 46 14.65 27.64 -8.46
C LEU A 46 15.60 26.50 -8.11
N ASN A 47 16.82 26.52 -8.66
CA ASN A 47 17.84 25.51 -8.36
C ASN A 47 18.16 25.45 -6.86
N GLU A 48 18.30 26.59 -6.18
CA GLU A 48 18.51 26.65 -4.73
C GLU A 48 17.33 26.04 -3.95
N HIS A 49 16.09 26.41 -4.29
CA HIS A 49 14.91 25.84 -3.64
C HIS A 49 14.78 24.33 -3.84
N VAL A 50 15.08 23.82 -5.04
CA VAL A 50 15.08 22.39 -5.34
C VAL A 50 16.13 21.66 -4.51
N GLN A 51 17.35 22.21 -4.39
CA GLN A 51 18.40 21.63 -3.55
C GLN A 51 17.99 21.59 -2.07
N HIS A 52 17.39 22.67 -1.56
CA HIS A 52 16.90 22.70 -0.19
C HIS A 52 15.77 21.66 0.04
N ALA A 53 14.81 21.58 -0.88
CA ALA A 53 13.71 20.61 -0.81
C ALA A 53 14.23 19.16 -0.83
N LEU A 54 15.22 18.85 -1.67
CA LEU A 54 15.88 17.54 -1.69
C LEU A 54 16.53 17.20 -0.36
N GLY A 55 17.24 18.16 0.24
CA GLY A 55 17.85 17.98 1.57
C GLY A 55 16.81 17.66 2.64
N ALA A 56 15.69 18.38 2.64
CA ALA A 56 14.58 18.17 3.57
C ALA A 56 13.91 16.80 3.38
N VAL A 57 13.58 16.43 2.14
CA VAL A 57 12.98 15.12 1.82
C VAL A 57 13.90 13.97 2.24
N LYS A 58 15.19 14.05 1.89
CA LYS A 58 16.17 13.03 2.28
C LYS A 58 16.26 12.88 3.81
N ALA A 59 16.26 13.98 4.55
CA ALA A 59 16.31 13.95 6.01
C ALA A 59 15.06 13.29 6.62
N GLU A 60 13.86 13.61 6.12
CA GLU A 60 12.63 13.00 6.63
C GLU A 60 12.53 11.50 6.29
N LEU A 61 12.92 11.07 5.09
CA LEU A 61 12.97 9.64 4.74
C LEU A 61 13.95 8.86 5.63
N VAL A 62 15.16 9.38 5.87
CA VAL A 62 16.12 8.73 6.79
C VAL A 62 15.58 8.66 8.21
N LYS A 63 14.93 9.73 8.69
CA LYS A 63 14.29 9.77 10.01
C LYS A 63 13.03 8.90 10.12
N ALA A 64 12.46 8.49 8.99
CA ALA A 64 11.33 7.57 8.94
C ALA A 64 11.76 6.09 8.95
N GLN A 65 13.06 5.81 8.88
CA GLN A 65 13.60 4.46 8.97
C GLN A 65 13.46 3.90 10.40
N ASP A 66 12.94 2.68 10.51
CA ASP A 66 12.84 1.94 11.76
C ASP A 66 14.06 1.03 12.03
N GLU A 67 14.07 0.34 13.17
CA GLU A 67 15.15 -0.57 13.56
C GLU A 67 15.36 -1.75 12.59
N LYS A 68 14.35 -2.09 11.77
CA LYS A 68 14.43 -3.14 10.75
C LYS A 68 14.85 -2.58 9.39
N GLY A 69 15.12 -1.29 9.30
CA GLY A 69 15.45 -0.60 8.06
C GLY A 69 14.25 -0.24 7.19
N LEU A 70 13.01 -0.50 7.63
CA LEU A 70 11.81 -0.12 6.88
C LEU A 70 11.57 1.38 7.00
N ILE A 71 11.21 2.03 5.89
CA ILE A 71 10.95 3.47 5.83
C ILE A 71 9.44 3.69 5.72
N GLY A 72 8.82 4.07 6.83
CA GLY A 72 7.36 4.10 6.96
C GLY A 72 6.78 2.71 7.23
N ASN A 73 6.51 1.93 6.19
CA ASN A 73 6.10 0.54 6.28
C ASN A 73 6.71 -0.29 5.12
N VAL A 74 6.43 -1.60 5.10
CA VAL A 74 6.99 -2.53 4.09
C VAL A 74 6.63 -2.15 2.64
N PHE A 75 5.48 -1.54 2.38
CA PHE A 75 5.02 -1.14 1.05
C PHE A 75 5.49 0.24 0.62
N SER A 76 5.78 1.15 1.55
CA SER A 76 6.39 2.46 1.23
C SER A 76 7.91 2.42 1.10
N THR A 77 8.54 1.42 1.73
CA THR A 77 10.00 1.25 1.73
C THR A 77 10.60 1.16 0.32
N PRO A 78 10.04 0.43 -0.65
CA PRO A 78 10.60 0.39 -2.00
C PRO A 78 10.75 1.76 -2.66
N LEU A 79 9.70 2.59 -2.64
CA LEU A 79 9.78 3.95 -3.20
C LEU A 79 10.79 4.81 -2.44
N ALA A 80 10.81 4.72 -1.11
CA ALA A 80 11.76 5.46 -0.29
C ALA A 80 13.22 5.09 -0.60
N VAL A 81 13.51 3.79 -0.79
CA VAL A 81 14.84 3.33 -1.20
C VAL A 81 15.19 3.85 -2.60
N GLN A 82 14.26 3.80 -3.57
CA GLN A 82 14.51 4.39 -4.89
C GLN A 82 14.87 5.88 -4.79
N ALA A 83 14.11 6.65 -4.00
CA ALA A 83 14.38 8.07 -3.80
C ALA A 83 15.74 8.32 -3.15
N LEU A 84 16.10 7.56 -2.10
CA LEU A 84 17.39 7.69 -1.43
C LEU A 84 18.57 7.35 -2.35
N LEU A 85 18.44 6.32 -3.18
CA LEU A 85 19.45 5.95 -4.18
C LEU A 85 19.63 7.06 -5.23
N ALA A 86 18.52 7.60 -5.77
CA ALA A 86 18.55 8.71 -6.72
C ALA A 86 19.21 9.97 -6.12
N MET A 87 18.99 10.25 -4.83
CA MET A 87 19.61 11.37 -4.11
C MET A 87 21.04 11.08 -3.61
N ASN A 88 21.73 10.11 -4.22
CA ASN A 88 23.12 9.72 -3.92
C ASN A 88 23.36 9.42 -2.44
N SER A 89 22.42 8.76 -1.77
CA SER A 89 22.66 8.19 -0.44
C SER A 89 23.62 7.01 -0.55
N ALA A 90 24.46 6.78 0.45
CA ALA A 90 25.41 5.69 0.41
C ALA A 90 24.65 4.35 0.37
N ALA A 91 25.12 3.39 -0.42
CA ALA A 91 24.49 2.08 -0.54
C ALA A 91 24.34 1.38 0.83
N SER A 92 25.29 1.59 1.75
CA SER A 92 25.24 1.10 3.13
C SER A 92 24.07 1.67 3.96
N GLN A 93 23.51 2.82 3.58
CA GLN A 93 22.33 3.39 4.24
C GLN A 93 21.03 2.67 3.83
N CYS A 94 21.03 1.97 2.68
CA CYS A 94 19.86 1.27 2.15
C CYS A 94 19.97 -0.26 2.29
N SER A 95 21.15 -0.82 2.59
CA SER A 95 21.37 -2.28 2.57
C SER A 95 20.44 -3.04 3.52
N THR A 96 20.27 -2.56 4.75
CA THR A 96 19.35 -3.17 5.73
C THR A 96 17.90 -3.15 5.24
N ALA A 97 17.47 -2.05 4.59
CA ALA A 97 16.14 -1.96 4.01
C ALA A 97 15.93 -3.00 2.90
N VAL A 98 16.92 -3.13 1.99
CA VAL A 98 16.89 -4.09 0.89
C VAL A 98 16.87 -5.54 1.39
N GLU A 99 17.68 -5.88 2.39
CA GLU A 99 17.68 -7.22 3.01
C GLU A 99 16.33 -7.57 3.64
N THR A 100 15.72 -6.61 4.36
CA THR A 100 14.38 -6.78 4.92
C THR A 100 13.33 -6.96 3.83
N LEU A 101 13.40 -6.19 2.73
CA LEU A 101 12.49 -6.34 1.59
C LEU A 101 12.59 -7.72 0.92
N VAL A 102 13.81 -8.25 0.73
CA VAL A 102 14.03 -9.61 0.20
C VAL A 102 13.42 -10.66 1.13
N THR A 103 13.59 -10.48 2.45
CA THR A 103 12.97 -11.36 3.45
C THR A 103 11.45 -11.33 3.37
N GLU A 104 10.84 -10.15 3.35
CA GLU A 104 9.38 -9.99 3.23
C GLU A 104 8.82 -10.55 1.92
N MET A 105 9.55 -10.38 0.80
CA MET A 105 9.22 -11.01 -0.48
C MET A 105 9.18 -12.53 -0.36
N SER A 106 10.21 -13.15 0.27
CA SER A 106 10.26 -14.60 0.46
C SER A 106 9.13 -15.15 1.34
N LEU A 107 8.59 -14.32 2.24
CA LEU A 107 7.44 -14.66 3.09
C LEU A 107 6.10 -14.56 2.35
N GLY A 108 6.09 -14.00 1.14
CA GLY A 108 4.91 -13.77 0.32
C GLY A 108 4.17 -12.47 0.66
N THR A 109 4.83 -11.50 1.28
CA THR A 109 4.23 -10.20 1.62
C THR A 109 3.87 -9.40 0.36
N PHE A 110 4.70 -9.48 -0.69
CA PHE A 110 4.47 -8.82 -1.98
C PHE A 110 3.69 -9.73 -2.94
N HIS A 111 2.37 -9.81 -2.75
CA HIS A 111 1.46 -10.52 -3.67
C HIS A 111 0.73 -9.58 -4.63
N ASN A 112 0.65 -8.29 -4.30
CA ASN A 112 -0.01 -7.28 -5.12
C ASN A 112 0.90 -6.85 -6.29
N PRO A 113 0.44 -6.93 -7.56
CA PRO A 113 1.26 -6.56 -8.72
C PRO A 113 1.81 -5.13 -8.68
N MET A 114 1.03 -4.18 -8.16
CA MET A 114 1.49 -2.79 -8.01
C MET A 114 2.61 -2.69 -6.97
N ALA A 115 2.47 -3.35 -5.82
CA ALA A 115 3.54 -3.41 -4.82
C ALA A 115 4.83 -4.05 -5.38
N ILE A 116 4.70 -5.11 -6.18
CA ILE A 116 5.83 -5.76 -6.87
C ILE A 116 6.48 -4.78 -7.85
N SER A 117 5.70 -4.03 -8.62
CA SER A 117 6.23 -3.05 -9.58
C SER A 117 7.07 -1.93 -8.92
N GLN A 118 6.75 -1.58 -7.67
CA GLN A 118 7.55 -0.63 -6.89
C GLN A 118 8.79 -1.26 -6.26
N LEU A 119 8.74 -2.56 -5.95
CA LEU A 119 9.84 -3.34 -5.38
C LEU A 119 10.92 -3.68 -6.40
N LEU A 120 10.54 -4.13 -7.60
CA LEU A 120 11.48 -4.65 -8.60
C LEU A 120 12.64 -3.70 -8.94
N PRO A 121 12.43 -2.38 -9.17
CA PRO A 121 13.54 -1.47 -9.41
C PRO A 121 14.59 -1.52 -8.31
N VAL A 122 14.17 -1.54 -7.04
CA VAL A 122 15.09 -1.61 -5.89
C VAL A 122 15.94 -2.88 -5.90
N LEU A 123 15.33 -4.03 -6.22
CA LEU A 123 16.04 -5.31 -6.29
C LEU A 123 17.09 -5.33 -7.40
N HIS A 124 16.87 -4.55 -8.46
CA HIS A 124 17.82 -4.36 -9.56
C HIS A 124 18.74 -3.14 -9.38
N GLN A 125 18.73 -2.50 -8.20
CA GLN A 125 19.49 -1.28 -7.92
C GLN A 125 19.18 -0.15 -8.92
N LYS A 126 17.91 -0.04 -9.29
CA LYS A 126 17.35 0.97 -10.20
C LYS A 126 16.32 1.84 -9.47
N THR A 127 16.07 2.97 -10.10
CA THR A 127 15.09 3.97 -9.69
C THR A 127 14.25 4.37 -10.91
N TYR A 128 13.13 5.05 -10.70
CA TYR A 128 12.36 5.61 -11.80
C TYR A 128 13.13 6.63 -12.66
N LEU A 129 14.21 7.23 -12.16
CA LEU A 129 15.02 8.17 -12.95
C LEU A 129 15.90 7.46 -14.00
N ASP A 130 16.17 6.17 -13.81
CA ASP A 130 16.96 5.37 -14.74
C ASP A 130 16.23 5.07 -16.05
N ILE A 131 14.91 5.34 -16.14
CA ILE A 131 14.12 5.15 -17.36
C ILE A 131 14.70 5.94 -18.54
N SER A 132 15.30 7.11 -18.27
CA SER A 132 15.94 7.96 -19.29
C SER A 132 17.20 7.35 -19.91
N LYS A 133 17.79 6.35 -19.25
CA LYS A 133 19.05 5.68 -19.63
C LYS A 133 18.85 4.20 -19.93
N MET A 134 17.60 3.75 -20.02
CA MET A 134 17.27 2.35 -20.21
C MET A 134 17.56 1.91 -21.65
N ASP A 135 18.20 0.75 -21.79
CA ASP A 135 18.39 0.09 -23.08
C ASP A 135 17.23 -0.88 -23.31
N CYS A 136 16.45 -0.63 -24.37
CA CYS A 136 15.29 -1.44 -24.73
C CYS A 136 15.63 -2.59 -25.70
N THR A 137 16.91 -2.85 -25.98
CA THR A 137 17.32 -3.89 -26.94
C THR A 137 17.72 -5.22 -26.30
N GLY A 138 17.92 -5.25 -24.98
CA GLY A 138 18.36 -6.41 -24.20
C GLY A 138 17.26 -7.12 -23.42
N GLU A 139 16.05 -7.25 -24.00
CA GLU A 139 14.95 -7.97 -23.35
C GLU A 139 15.29 -9.47 -23.22
N ASP A 140 15.16 -10.01 -22.00
CA ASP A 140 15.34 -11.43 -21.69
C ASP A 140 13.97 -12.09 -21.50
N ASP A 141 13.50 -12.77 -22.54
CA ASP A 141 12.23 -13.50 -22.56
C ASP A 141 12.33 -14.92 -21.95
N SER A 142 13.35 -15.19 -21.13
CA SER A 142 13.57 -16.51 -20.52
C SER A 142 12.73 -16.81 -19.28
N LEU A 143 11.76 -15.95 -18.92
CA LEU A 143 10.95 -16.13 -17.72
C LEU A 143 10.09 -17.41 -17.80
N VAL A 144 10.50 -18.45 -17.06
CA VAL A 144 9.73 -19.68 -16.91
C VAL A 144 8.83 -19.56 -15.69
N LEU A 145 7.51 -19.65 -15.90
CA LEU A 145 6.54 -19.67 -14.81
C LEU A 145 6.55 -21.05 -14.13
N GLU A 146 6.79 -21.07 -12.82
CA GLU A 146 6.65 -22.30 -12.05
C GLU A 146 5.18 -22.79 -12.05
N PRO A 147 4.94 -24.11 -12.07
CA PRO A 147 3.60 -24.66 -11.98
C PRO A 147 2.92 -24.23 -10.69
N ARG A 148 1.65 -23.78 -10.78
CA ARG A 148 0.86 -23.53 -9.57
C ARG A 148 0.66 -24.84 -8.82
N PRO A 149 0.86 -24.87 -7.49
CA PRO A 149 0.50 -26.04 -6.70
C PRO A 149 -0.99 -26.39 -6.91
N PRO A 150 -1.35 -27.67 -6.99
CA PRO A 150 -2.74 -28.07 -7.09
C PRO A 150 -3.53 -27.55 -5.89
N ALA A 151 -4.74 -27.04 -6.14
CA ALA A 151 -5.66 -26.66 -5.07
C ALA A 151 -6.04 -27.93 -4.29
N GLY A 152 -5.88 -27.91 -2.97
CA GLY A 152 -6.23 -29.06 -2.14
C GLY A 152 -7.74 -29.33 -2.12
N ASP A 153 -8.12 -30.61 -2.15
CA ASP A 153 -9.52 -31.09 -2.24
C ASP A 153 -10.33 -31.02 -0.93
N LEU A 154 -9.78 -30.42 0.13
CA LEU A 154 -10.47 -30.35 1.42
C LEU A 154 -11.53 -29.23 1.41
N PRO A 155 -12.75 -29.48 1.94
CA PRO A 155 -13.73 -28.43 2.13
C PRO A 155 -13.10 -27.30 2.93
N PRO A 156 -13.12 -26.05 2.45
CA PRO A 156 -12.44 -24.99 3.15
C PRO A 156 -13.13 -24.75 4.50
N GLU A 157 -12.37 -24.91 5.57
CA GLU A 157 -12.77 -24.53 6.94
C GLU A 157 -13.39 -23.12 6.88
N LYS A 158 -14.57 -22.91 7.48
CA LYS A 158 -15.21 -21.59 7.49
C LYS A 158 -14.95 -20.87 8.81
N VAL A 159 -14.54 -19.62 8.70
CA VAL A 159 -14.29 -18.72 9.83
C VAL A 159 -15.38 -17.66 9.92
N MET A 160 -15.62 -17.13 11.13
CA MET A 160 -16.61 -16.08 11.35
C MET A 160 -15.90 -14.72 11.44
N VAL A 161 -16.27 -13.82 10.53
CA VAL A 161 -15.76 -12.44 10.52
C VAL A 161 -16.87 -11.52 11.01
N ARG A 162 -16.55 -10.65 11.96
CA ARG A 162 -17.41 -9.57 12.42
C ARG A 162 -16.98 -8.28 11.72
N VAL A 163 -17.93 -7.60 11.09
CA VAL A 163 -17.71 -6.32 10.40
C VAL A 163 -18.51 -5.24 11.11
N VAL A 164 -17.85 -4.13 11.44
CA VAL A 164 -18.47 -2.96 12.05
C VAL A 164 -18.20 -1.75 11.16
N VAL A 165 -19.25 -1.05 10.76
CA VAL A 165 -19.14 0.19 9.98
C VAL A 165 -19.43 1.37 10.90
N LYS A 166 -18.51 2.34 10.93
CA LYS A 166 -18.65 3.60 11.67
C LYS A 166 -18.57 4.77 10.69
N SER A 167 -19.40 5.80 10.89
CA SER A 167 -19.33 7.03 10.12
C SER A 167 -19.44 8.23 11.07
N SER A 168 -18.47 9.12 11.05
CA SER A 168 -18.53 10.37 11.83
C SER A 168 -19.71 11.27 11.41
N GLU A 169 -20.18 11.14 10.17
CA GLU A 169 -21.29 11.93 9.62
C GLU A 169 -22.66 11.45 10.10
N VAL A 170 -22.83 10.13 10.30
CA VAL A 170 -24.15 9.52 10.55
C VAL A 170 -24.28 8.98 11.98
N GLY A 171 -23.18 8.52 12.60
CA GLY A 171 -23.18 8.05 13.99
C GLY A 171 -22.11 7.00 14.35
N PRO A 172 -21.93 6.72 15.65
CA PRO A 172 -20.76 5.99 16.17
C PRO A 172 -20.62 4.53 15.70
N ALA A 173 -21.71 3.90 15.27
CA ALA A 173 -21.70 2.65 14.50
C ALA A 173 -23.01 2.55 13.72
N ILE A 174 -22.93 2.66 12.39
CA ILE A 174 -24.10 2.59 11.51
C ILE A 174 -24.48 1.17 11.13
N TYR A 175 -23.55 0.21 11.30
CA TYR A 175 -23.83 -1.21 11.05
C TYR A 175 -22.92 -2.14 11.83
N LYS A 176 -23.47 -3.30 12.24
CA LYS A 176 -22.74 -4.40 12.88
C LYS A 176 -23.25 -5.72 12.32
N GLY A 177 -22.41 -6.43 11.56
CA GLY A 177 -22.75 -7.70 10.94
C GLY A 177 -21.75 -8.81 11.25
N ARG A 178 -22.15 -10.04 10.96
CA ARG A 178 -21.29 -11.22 10.99
C ARG A 178 -21.50 -12.02 9.72
N VAL A 179 -20.42 -12.58 9.19
CA VAL A 179 -20.44 -13.43 8.00
C VAL A 179 -19.50 -14.61 8.18
N ARG A 180 -19.87 -15.75 7.58
CA ARG A 180 -19.03 -16.93 7.53
C ARG A 180 -18.42 -17.07 6.14
N VAL A 181 -17.09 -17.05 6.06
CA VAL A 181 -16.34 -17.18 4.81
C VAL A 181 -15.32 -18.31 4.90
N PRO A 182 -14.92 -18.91 3.77
CA PRO A 182 -13.76 -19.81 3.72
C PRO A 182 -12.52 -19.19 4.38
N LYS A 183 -11.74 -20.00 5.10
CA LYS A 183 -10.45 -19.63 5.64
C LYS A 183 -9.51 -19.16 4.52
N GLY A 184 -8.78 -18.08 4.75
CA GLY A 184 -7.96 -17.42 3.73
C GLY A 184 -8.70 -16.51 2.73
N SER A 185 -10.02 -16.33 2.87
CA SER A 185 -10.78 -15.33 2.08
C SER A 185 -10.31 -13.91 2.38
N SER A 186 -10.43 -13.01 1.42
CA SER A 186 -10.12 -11.59 1.62
C SER A 186 -11.23 -10.86 2.40
N LEU A 187 -10.98 -9.63 2.87
CA LEU A 187 -12.04 -8.79 3.44
C LEU A 187 -13.08 -8.47 2.37
N HIS A 188 -12.67 -8.23 1.14
CA HIS A 188 -13.55 -8.00 0.00
C HIS A 188 -14.50 -9.18 -0.24
N ASP A 189 -14.01 -10.41 -0.14
CA ASP A 189 -14.86 -11.61 -0.23
C ASP A 189 -15.89 -11.67 0.91
N ALA A 190 -15.52 -11.23 2.12
CA ALA A 190 -16.44 -11.12 3.25
C ALA A 190 -17.51 -10.04 3.03
N LEU A 191 -17.14 -8.86 2.49
CA LEU A 191 -18.10 -7.80 2.15
C LEU A 191 -19.06 -8.25 1.04
N LYS A 192 -18.55 -8.92 0.00
CA LYS A 192 -19.37 -9.53 -1.07
C LYS A 192 -20.36 -10.54 -0.52
N GLU A 193 -19.91 -11.44 0.36
CA GLU A 193 -20.79 -12.45 0.95
C GLU A 193 -21.85 -11.82 1.87
N MET A 194 -21.50 -10.75 2.60
CA MET A 194 -22.45 -9.98 3.40
C MET A 194 -23.54 -9.32 2.54
N GLN A 195 -23.15 -8.63 1.48
CA GLN A 195 -24.09 -8.01 0.54
C GLN A 195 -24.98 -9.07 -0.13
N ARG A 196 -24.42 -10.23 -0.48
CA ARG A 196 -25.17 -11.35 -1.07
C ARG A 196 -26.21 -11.94 -0.12
N GLN A 197 -25.87 -12.13 1.16
CA GLN A 197 -26.79 -12.69 2.15
C GLN A 197 -27.84 -11.69 2.63
N LYS A 198 -27.49 -10.40 2.68
CA LYS A 198 -28.31 -9.34 3.27
C LYS A 198 -28.33 -8.07 2.41
N PRO A 199 -28.81 -8.14 1.15
CA PRO A 199 -28.75 -7.01 0.22
C PRO A 199 -29.54 -5.78 0.68
N GLN A 200 -30.56 -5.97 1.54
CA GLN A 200 -31.36 -4.89 2.11
C GLN A 200 -30.71 -4.24 3.35
N GLU A 201 -29.76 -4.92 4.01
CA GLU A 201 -29.10 -4.41 5.22
C GLU A 201 -27.67 -3.93 4.97
N PHE A 202 -26.99 -4.47 3.94
CA PHE A 202 -25.59 -4.17 3.66
C PHE A 202 -25.34 -4.05 2.16
N THR A 203 -24.83 -2.88 1.76
CA THR A 203 -24.38 -2.61 0.40
C THR A 203 -23.03 -1.92 0.43
N PHE A 204 -22.20 -2.18 -0.58
CA PHE A 204 -20.94 -1.49 -0.80
C PHE A 204 -20.60 -1.44 -2.29
N GLU A 205 -19.79 -0.46 -2.66
CA GLU A 205 -19.32 -0.26 -4.03
C GLU A 205 -17.82 -0.01 -4.05
N THR A 206 -17.18 -0.45 -5.12
CA THR A 206 -15.76 -0.29 -5.34
C THR A 206 -15.47 0.21 -6.74
N VAL A 207 -14.41 0.99 -6.89
CA VAL A 207 -13.83 1.35 -8.19
C VAL A 207 -12.52 0.59 -8.41
N ALA A 208 -12.22 0.24 -9.67
CA ALA A 208 -10.94 -0.37 -10.00
C ALA A 208 -9.78 0.63 -9.84
N SER A 209 -8.65 0.18 -9.30
CA SER A 209 -7.40 0.94 -9.22
C SER A 209 -6.20 0.04 -9.53
N LEU A 210 -5.02 0.64 -9.74
CA LEU A 210 -3.77 -0.12 -9.92
C LEU A 210 -3.45 -1.02 -8.72
N TRP A 211 -3.90 -0.64 -7.51
CA TRP A 211 -3.72 -1.40 -6.29
C TRP A 211 -4.82 -2.44 -6.04
N GLY A 212 -5.82 -2.54 -6.93
CA GLY A 212 -7.00 -3.40 -6.77
C GLY A 212 -8.28 -2.61 -6.49
N PRO A 213 -9.37 -3.27 -6.06
CA PRO A 213 -10.63 -2.62 -5.73
C PRO A 213 -10.46 -1.59 -4.61
N TYR A 214 -10.88 -0.35 -4.86
CA TYR A 214 -10.90 0.73 -3.88
C TYR A 214 -12.33 1.00 -3.41
N LEU A 215 -12.55 0.96 -2.10
CA LEU A 215 -13.86 1.10 -1.47
C LEU A 215 -14.34 2.57 -1.50
N THR A 216 -15.45 2.83 -2.20
CA THR A 216 -15.99 4.19 -2.38
C THR A 216 -17.31 4.42 -1.65
N THR A 217 -18.15 3.39 -1.57
CA THR A 217 -19.49 3.52 -0.98
C THR A 217 -19.72 2.38 0.00
N VAL A 218 -20.25 2.67 1.19
CA VAL A 218 -20.72 1.68 2.15
C VAL A 218 -22.05 2.15 2.72
N LEU A 219 -23.09 1.31 2.64
CA LEU A 219 -24.45 1.63 3.11
C LEU A 219 -25.01 2.93 2.50
N GLY A 220 -24.69 3.18 1.22
CA GLY A 220 -25.08 4.39 0.50
C GLY A 220 -24.28 5.65 0.88
N VAL A 221 -23.38 5.59 1.87
CA VAL A 221 -22.50 6.70 2.22
C VAL A 221 -21.26 6.65 1.32
N MET A 222 -21.09 7.69 0.51
CA MET A 222 -20.04 7.78 -0.51
C MET A 222 -18.88 8.65 -0.02
N THR A 223 -17.65 8.28 -0.38
CA THR A 223 -16.47 9.14 -0.22
C THR A 223 -16.57 10.40 -1.07
N GLN A 224 -16.18 11.54 -0.52
CA GLN A 224 -16.23 12.83 -1.19
C GLN A 224 -14.83 13.42 -1.28
N GLN A 225 -14.30 13.50 -2.49
CA GLN A 225 -12.97 14.05 -2.74
C GLN A 225 -12.85 15.51 -2.28
N ALA A 226 -13.90 16.32 -2.49
CA ALA A 226 -13.93 17.72 -2.03
C ALA A 226 -13.80 17.87 -0.51
N ASN A 227 -14.36 16.92 0.23
CA ASN A 227 -14.29 16.88 1.69
C ASN A 227 -13.15 15.98 2.20
N GLN A 228 -12.30 15.49 1.29
CA GLN A 228 -11.18 14.59 1.57
C GLN A 228 -11.59 13.36 2.40
N THR A 229 -12.82 12.86 2.22
CA THR A 229 -13.30 11.69 2.98
C THR A 229 -12.95 10.38 2.29
N TYR A 230 -12.61 9.37 3.08
CA TYR A 230 -12.24 8.04 2.59
C TYR A 230 -12.70 6.94 3.56
N TRP A 231 -12.88 5.72 3.08
CA TRP A 231 -13.12 4.56 3.94
C TRP A 231 -11.80 3.97 4.42
N GLN A 232 -11.56 4.05 5.72
CA GLN A 232 -10.42 3.44 6.39
C GLN A 232 -10.75 2.03 6.84
N LEU A 233 -9.89 1.07 6.47
CA LEU A 233 -9.98 -0.32 6.92
C LEU A 233 -9.10 -0.51 8.16
N ILE A 234 -9.69 -1.01 9.24
CA ILE A 234 -9.05 -1.13 10.55
C ILE A 234 -9.26 -2.55 11.08
N LYS A 235 -8.20 -3.15 11.61
CA LYS A 235 -8.29 -4.33 12.46
C LYS A 235 -8.49 -3.89 13.90
N SER A 236 -9.51 -4.44 14.55
CA SER A 236 -9.75 -4.17 15.97
C SER A 236 -8.53 -4.50 16.85
N PRO A 237 -8.24 -3.71 17.89
CA PRO A 237 -9.00 -2.55 18.38
C PRO A 237 -8.90 -1.31 17.48
N ASP A 238 -7.71 -0.86 17.11
CA ASP A 238 -7.53 0.41 16.38
C ASP A 238 -6.27 0.38 15.48
N THR A 239 -5.98 -0.75 14.83
CA THR A 239 -4.82 -0.90 13.95
C THR A 239 -5.24 -0.74 12.48
N PRO A 240 -4.87 0.34 11.78
CA PRO A 240 -5.13 0.48 10.35
C PRO A 240 -4.50 -0.69 9.58
N LEU A 241 -5.22 -1.19 8.58
CA LEU A 241 -4.66 -2.16 7.65
C LEU A 241 -3.67 -1.44 6.73
N ILE A 242 -2.54 -2.09 6.47
CA ILE A 242 -1.51 -1.64 5.52
C ILE A 242 -1.73 -2.24 4.12
N GLU A 243 -2.81 -3.00 3.93
CA GLU A 243 -3.19 -3.64 2.68
C GLU A 243 -4.67 -3.41 2.40
N GLY A 244 -5.03 -3.39 1.11
CA GLY A 244 -6.41 -3.27 0.66
C GLY A 244 -7.25 -4.51 0.97
N GLU A 245 -8.55 -4.40 0.68
CA GLU A 245 -9.54 -5.41 1.01
C GLU A 245 -9.42 -6.74 0.24
N ASP A 246 -8.75 -6.77 -0.92
CA ASP A 246 -8.69 -7.92 -1.82
C ASP A 246 -7.47 -8.85 -1.60
N LYS A 247 -6.75 -8.72 -0.47
CA LYS A 247 -5.65 -9.64 -0.16
C LYS A 247 -6.16 -11.08 -0.01
N LYS A 248 -5.66 -11.98 -0.85
CA LYS A 248 -5.89 -13.44 -0.76
C LYS A 248 -4.63 -14.15 -0.30
N GLY A 249 -4.78 -15.09 0.64
CA GLY A 249 -3.69 -15.95 1.10
C GLY A 249 -2.90 -15.41 2.32
N LYS A 250 -2.83 -16.26 3.34
CA LYS A 250 -2.12 -16.10 4.64
C LYS A 250 -2.59 -14.95 5.55
N ARG A 251 -3.88 -14.96 5.90
CA ARG A 251 -4.42 -14.92 7.29
C ARG A 251 -5.90 -14.54 7.25
N VAL A 252 -6.74 -15.57 7.14
CA VAL A 252 -7.97 -15.68 7.95
C VAL A 252 -7.97 -17.09 8.52
#